data_AF-A0A498FPV9-F1
#
_entry.id   AF-A0A498FPV9-F1
#
_cell.length_a   1.000
_cell.length_b   1.000
_cell.length_c   1.000
_cell.angle_alpha   90.00
_cell.angle_beta   90.00
_cell.angle_gamma   90.00
#
_symmetry.space_group_name_H-M   'P 1'
#
loop_
_entity.id
_entity.type
_entity.pdbx_description
1 polymer ?
#
loop_
_entity_poly.entity_id
_entity_poly.type
_entity_poly.pdbx_seq_one_letter_code
_entity_poly.pdbx_strand_id
1 'polypeptide(L)'
;MGHPQPAVDFLTSVADEVGITAPEIPFAEWYLIEGVDAERGDDIRDHPEVWNKGLTLPDELRNLSPEDYIAIRPFEGTVNLNAAAIGLGLNNVTYEPKAFSGLVYRPGSDATIIVYGGYLYLAIAESKEEAVAGVEQLPDDLERIGIGDEMVFTSEPVARSVEDFMRDGAGLE
;
A
#
# COMPACT_ATOMS: atom_id res chain seq x y z
N MET A 1 7.79 -20.21 -1.36
CA MET A 1 7.24 -19.10 -2.18
C MET A 1 8.42 -18.26 -2.63
N GLY A 2 8.50 -17.88 -3.91
CA GLY A 2 9.56 -17.01 -4.41
C GLY A 2 9.48 -15.61 -3.78
N HIS A 3 10.63 -14.96 -3.65
CA HIS A 3 10.75 -13.58 -3.18
C HIS A 3 9.85 -12.66 -4.04
N PRO A 4 8.92 -11.89 -3.46
CA PRO A 4 8.11 -10.94 -4.21
C PRO A 4 8.92 -9.67 -4.50
N GLN A 5 10.09 -9.81 -5.14
CA GLN A 5 11.01 -8.70 -5.41
C GLN A 5 10.30 -7.52 -6.10
N PRO A 6 9.45 -7.73 -7.13
CA PRO A 6 8.76 -6.63 -7.78
C PRO A 6 7.84 -5.85 -6.83
N ALA A 7 7.15 -6.53 -5.92
CA ALA A 7 6.29 -5.89 -4.93
C ALA A 7 7.11 -5.04 -3.95
N VAL A 8 8.27 -5.54 -3.54
CA VAL A 8 9.14 -4.87 -2.57
C VAL A 8 9.80 -3.66 -3.20
N ASP A 9 10.40 -3.84 -4.37
CA ASP A 9 11.04 -2.76 -5.13
C ASP A 9 10.01 -1.66 -5.43
N PHE A 10 8.78 -2.05 -5.80
CA PHE A 10 7.66 -1.13 -5.93
C PHE A 10 7.37 -0.41 -4.61
N LEU A 11 7.12 -1.15 -3.51
CA LEU A 11 6.75 -0.57 -2.22
C LEU A 11 7.83 0.36 -1.65
N THR A 12 9.11 0.07 -1.85
CA THR A 12 10.21 0.96 -1.48
C THR A 12 10.23 2.19 -2.37
N SER A 13 10.04 2.05 -3.69
CA SER A 13 9.98 3.19 -4.62
C SER A 13 8.80 4.12 -4.32
N VAL A 14 7.67 3.57 -3.86
CA VAL A 14 6.53 4.36 -3.39
C VAL A 14 6.91 5.21 -2.19
N ALA A 15 7.63 4.64 -1.22
CA ALA A 15 8.03 5.37 -0.02
C ALA A 15 8.87 6.60 -0.38
N ASP A 16 9.83 6.45 -1.29
CA ASP A 16 10.64 7.54 -1.84
C ASP A 16 9.77 8.61 -2.53
N GLU A 17 8.84 8.20 -3.40
CA GLU A 17 7.98 9.12 -4.15
C GLU A 17 7.05 9.95 -3.26
N VAL A 18 6.50 9.35 -2.20
CA VAL A 18 5.61 10.07 -1.27
C VAL A 18 6.37 10.77 -0.14
N GLY A 19 7.72 10.78 -0.18
CA GLY A 19 8.56 11.44 0.80
C GLY A 19 8.45 10.83 2.21
N ILE A 20 8.03 9.58 2.31
CA ILE A 20 8.11 8.82 3.56
C ILE A 20 9.59 8.49 3.72
N THR A 21 10.18 8.85 4.86
CA THR A 21 11.58 8.53 5.17
C THR A 21 11.79 7.03 5.00
N ALA A 22 12.47 6.68 3.90
CA ALA A 22 12.99 5.35 3.68
C ALA A 22 13.76 4.93 4.93
N PRO A 23 13.57 3.68 5.40
CA PRO A 23 13.21 2.52 4.59
C PRO A 23 12.01 1.74 5.14
N GLU A 24 10.97 2.46 5.59
CA GLU A 24 9.75 1.80 6.02
C GLU A 24 9.02 1.26 4.77
N ILE A 25 8.84 -0.07 4.64
CA ILE A 25 7.75 -0.59 3.82
C ILE A 25 6.49 -0.01 4.44
N PRO A 26 5.75 0.87 3.74
CA PRO A 26 4.66 1.60 4.35
C PRO A 26 3.51 0.68 4.75
N PHE A 27 3.55 -0.62 4.46
CA PHE A 27 2.46 -1.55 4.74
C PHE A 27 2.85 -2.72 5.66
N ALA A 28 4.01 -2.71 6.30
CA ALA A 28 4.42 -3.79 7.20
C ALA A 28 5.37 -3.35 8.32
N GLU A 29 5.11 -3.82 9.54
CA GLU A 29 6.04 -3.74 10.67
C GLU A 29 7.06 -4.90 10.63
N TRP A 30 7.76 -5.04 9.51
CA TRP A 30 8.62 -6.19 9.22
C TRP A 30 9.81 -6.34 10.17
N TYR A 31 10.30 -5.22 10.72
CA TYR A 31 11.37 -5.20 11.72
C TYR A 31 10.96 -5.81 13.07
N LEU A 32 9.65 -6.04 13.30
CA LEU A 32 9.14 -6.73 14.50
C LEU A 32 9.01 -8.26 14.31
N ILE A 33 9.32 -8.79 13.12
CA ILE A 33 9.22 -10.22 12.85
C ILE A 33 10.27 -10.99 13.66
N GLU A 34 9.84 -12.03 14.38
CA GLU A 34 10.72 -12.78 15.28
C GLU A 34 11.96 -13.35 14.55
N GLY A 35 13.14 -12.97 15.05
CA GLY A 35 14.42 -13.43 14.54
C GLY A 35 14.86 -12.74 13.24
N VAL A 36 14.25 -11.61 12.87
CA VAL A 36 14.85 -10.60 12.02
C VAL A 36 15.73 -9.73 12.90
N ASP A 37 16.98 -9.49 12.49
CA ASP A 37 17.94 -8.66 13.21
C ASP A 37 17.97 -7.28 12.55
N ALA A 38 16.88 -6.52 12.71
CA ALA A 38 16.69 -5.20 12.12
C ALA A 38 16.08 -4.24 13.14
N GLU A 39 16.38 -2.96 12.99
CA GLU A 39 15.80 -1.85 13.72
C GLU A 39 14.75 -1.11 12.88
N ARG A 40 13.88 -0.36 13.55
CA ARG A 40 12.93 0.50 12.83
C ARG A 40 13.72 1.53 12.03
N GLY A 41 13.51 1.55 10.72
CA GLY A 41 14.24 2.45 9.82
C GLY A 41 15.46 1.82 9.16
N ASP A 42 15.66 0.51 9.28
CA ASP A 42 16.63 -0.22 8.44
C ASP A 42 16.07 -0.50 7.04
N ASP A 43 16.93 -0.72 6.06
CA ASP A 43 16.51 -1.03 4.68
C ASP A 43 16.09 -2.48 4.55
N ILE A 44 14.81 -2.73 4.25
CA ILE A 44 14.33 -4.10 4.10
C ILE A 44 15.08 -4.88 3.01
N ARG A 45 15.70 -4.18 2.04
CA ARG A 45 16.54 -4.78 1.00
C ARG A 45 17.82 -5.39 1.57
N ASP A 46 18.29 -4.89 2.71
CA ASP A 46 19.44 -5.42 3.45
C ASP A 46 19.05 -6.61 4.35
N HIS A 47 17.75 -6.89 4.53
CA HIS A 47 17.22 -7.97 5.40
C HIS A 47 16.43 -9.05 4.62
N PRO A 48 17.07 -9.81 3.72
CA PRO A 48 16.39 -10.83 2.91
C PRO A 48 15.82 -12.01 3.72
N GLU A 49 16.20 -12.17 4.99
CA GLU A 49 15.61 -13.17 5.88
C GLU A 49 14.11 -12.94 6.14
N VAL A 50 13.64 -11.69 6.05
CA VAL A 50 12.25 -11.29 6.30
C VAL A 50 11.26 -12.07 5.43
N TRP A 51 11.62 -12.34 4.17
CA TRP A 51 10.77 -13.04 3.20
C TRP A 51 10.47 -14.48 3.60
N ASN A 52 11.38 -15.11 4.33
CA ASN A 52 11.24 -16.49 4.79
C ASN A 52 10.64 -16.58 6.20
N LYS A 53 10.46 -15.44 6.87
CA LYS A 53 10.07 -15.37 8.29
C LYS A 53 8.67 -14.82 8.55
N GLY A 54 7.87 -14.65 7.51
CA GLY A 54 6.43 -14.44 7.68
C GLY A 54 5.91 -13.06 7.28
N LEU A 55 6.71 -12.26 6.57
CA LEU A 55 6.13 -11.13 5.86
C LEU A 55 5.07 -11.64 4.88
N THR A 56 3.84 -11.22 5.11
CA THR A 56 2.68 -11.61 4.30
C THR A 56 2.13 -10.36 3.65
N LEU A 57 2.28 -10.30 2.32
CA LEU A 57 1.63 -9.30 1.49
C LEU A 57 0.31 -9.85 0.96
N PRO A 58 -0.72 -9.01 0.77
CA PRO A 58 -1.93 -9.40 0.06
C PRO A 58 -1.61 -9.84 -1.37
N ASP A 59 -2.42 -10.75 -1.92
CA ASP A 59 -2.18 -11.33 -3.24
C ASP A 59 -2.11 -10.27 -4.34
N GLU A 60 -2.81 -9.15 -4.19
CA GLU A 60 -2.77 -8.02 -5.13
C GLU A 60 -1.39 -7.38 -5.21
N LEU A 61 -0.67 -7.25 -4.08
CA LEU A 61 0.70 -6.76 -4.10
C LEU A 61 1.67 -7.83 -4.60
N ARG A 62 1.42 -9.09 -4.25
CA ARG A 62 2.31 -10.21 -4.62
C ARG A 62 2.28 -10.54 -6.11
N ASN A 63 1.15 -10.31 -6.76
CA ASN A 63 0.91 -10.65 -8.15
C ASN A 63 0.91 -9.42 -9.07
N LEU A 64 1.44 -8.29 -8.61
CA LEU A 64 1.63 -7.11 -9.44
C LEU A 64 2.39 -7.46 -10.72
N SER A 65 1.83 -7.03 -11.84
CA SER A 65 2.43 -7.08 -13.15
C SER A 65 3.05 -5.72 -13.50
N PRO A 66 4.15 -5.67 -14.30
CA PRO A 66 4.74 -4.40 -14.73
C PRO A 66 3.77 -3.47 -15.48
N GLU A 67 2.76 -4.05 -16.12
CA GLU A 67 1.72 -3.37 -16.89
C GLU A 67 0.59 -2.80 -16.02
N ASP A 68 0.47 -3.23 -14.76
CA ASP A 68 -0.54 -2.70 -13.84
C ASP A 68 -0.29 -1.22 -13.57
N TYR A 69 -1.37 -0.47 -13.36
CA TYR A 69 -1.33 0.93 -12.97
C TYR A 69 -1.61 1.09 -11.49
N ILE A 70 -0.84 1.98 -10.88
CA ILE A 70 -1.01 2.32 -9.48
C ILE A 70 -1.17 3.82 -9.35
N ALA A 71 -2.22 4.22 -8.63
CA ALA A 71 -2.41 5.57 -8.16
C ALA A 71 -2.22 5.61 -6.64
N ILE A 72 -1.53 6.62 -6.14
CA ILE A 72 -1.13 6.72 -4.74
C ILE A 72 -1.59 8.06 -4.20
N ARG A 73 -2.12 8.07 -2.99
CA ARG A 73 -2.57 9.27 -2.30
C ARG A 73 -2.04 9.30 -0.87
N PRO A 74 -1.03 10.13 -0.57
CA PRO A 74 -0.61 10.40 0.79
C PRO A 74 -1.60 11.32 1.50
N PHE A 75 -1.71 11.18 2.82
CA PHE A 75 -2.53 12.01 3.67
C PHE A 75 -1.95 12.10 5.09
N GLU A 76 -2.25 13.18 5.80
CA GLU A 76 -2.07 13.30 7.24
C GLU A 76 -3.37 12.95 7.97
N GLY A 77 -3.24 12.43 9.20
CA GLY A 77 -4.38 11.99 10.01
C GLY A 77 -4.40 10.47 10.18
N THR A 78 -5.47 9.94 10.77
CA THR A 78 -5.60 8.50 11.01
C THR A 78 -6.97 7.97 10.58
N VAL A 79 -6.96 6.85 9.88
CA VAL A 79 -8.13 6.04 9.54
C VAL A 79 -8.13 4.81 10.44
N ASN A 80 -9.21 4.65 11.20
CA ASN A 80 -9.41 3.43 11.98
C ASN A 80 -9.75 2.26 11.07
N LEU A 81 -8.76 1.43 10.73
CA LEU A 81 -8.91 0.30 9.81
C LEU A 81 -9.91 -0.76 10.32
N ASN A 82 -10.06 -0.94 11.64
CA ASN A 82 -11.08 -1.85 12.19
C ASN A 82 -12.49 -1.34 11.87
N ALA A 83 -12.74 -0.05 12.08
CA ALA A 83 -14.02 0.56 11.77
C ALA A 83 -14.28 0.58 10.26
N ALA A 84 -13.26 0.89 9.46
CA ALA A 84 -13.35 0.89 8.00
C ALA A 84 -13.71 -0.49 7.45
N ALA A 85 -13.08 -1.57 7.96
CA ALA A 85 -13.39 -2.93 7.54
C ALA A 85 -14.86 -3.32 7.79
N ILE A 86 -15.43 -2.86 8.90
CA ILE A 86 -16.83 -3.11 9.23
C ILE A 86 -17.76 -2.27 8.35
N GLY A 87 -17.47 -0.97 8.19
CA GLY A 87 -18.32 -0.03 7.48
C GLY A 87 -18.34 -0.21 5.96
N LEU A 88 -17.19 -0.49 5.34
CA LEU A 88 -17.06 -0.72 3.89
C LEU A 88 -17.64 -2.09 3.45
N GLY A 89 -17.94 -2.95 4.42
CA GLY A 89 -18.56 -4.25 4.22
C GLY A 89 -17.56 -5.39 4.07
N LEU A 90 -17.71 -6.42 4.92
CA LEU A 90 -16.80 -7.56 5.01
C LEU A 90 -16.67 -8.39 3.72
N ASN A 91 -17.62 -8.28 2.79
CA ASN A 91 -17.53 -8.96 1.49
C ASN A 91 -16.60 -8.23 0.51
N ASN A 92 -16.38 -6.93 0.74
CA ASN A 92 -15.58 -6.05 -0.11
C ASN A 92 -14.19 -5.81 0.49
N VAL A 93 -13.99 -6.20 1.75
CA VAL A 93 -12.76 -5.92 2.50
C VAL A 93 -12.06 -7.20 2.92
N THR A 94 -10.74 -7.23 2.76
CA THR A 94 -9.83 -8.17 3.41
C THR A 94 -8.97 -7.40 4.41
N TYR A 95 -9.09 -7.74 5.69
CA TYR A 95 -8.32 -7.10 6.76
C TYR A 95 -7.88 -8.14 7.80
N GLU A 96 -6.59 -8.44 7.82
CA GLU A 96 -5.96 -9.35 8.77
C GLU A 96 -4.75 -8.65 9.42
N PRO A 97 -4.95 -7.78 10.44
CA PRO A 97 -3.89 -6.93 11.00
C PRO A 97 -2.70 -7.70 11.57
N LYS A 98 -2.84 -8.99 11.87
CA LYS A 98 -1.74 -9.86 12.31
C LYS A 98 -0.82 -10.30 11.17
N ALA A 99 -1.33 -10.30 9.94
CA ALA A 99 -0.60 -10.71 8.74
C ALA A 99 -0.13 -9.48 7.95
N PHE A 100 -1.02 -8.50 7.80
CA PHE A 100 -0.80 -7.29 7.01
C PHE A 100 -1.42 -6.09 7.72
N SER A 101 -0.64 -5.04 7.96
CA SER A 101 -1.10 -3.86 8.71
C SER A 101 -2.04 -2.94 7.91
N GLY A 102 -2.14 -3.14 6.59
CA GLY A 102 -3.09 -2.45 5.74
C GLY A 102 -4.43 -3.17 5.58
N LEU A 103 -5.38 -2.48 4.98
CA LEU A 103 -6.71 -3.00 4.61
C LEU A 103 -6.82 -3.06 3.09
N VAL A 104 -7.24 -4.20 2.54
CA VAL A 104 -7.55 -4.32 1.11
C VAL A 104 -9.05 -4.13 0.90
N TYR A 105 -9.44 -3.16 0.09
CA TYR A 105 -10.82 -2.80 -0.22
C TYR A 105 -11.08 -2.91 -1.72
N ARG A 106 -12.18 -3.58 -2.08
CA ARG A 106 -12.64 -3.80 -3.45
C ARG A 106 -14.03 -3.18 -3.59
N PRO A 107 -14.15 -1.88 -3.94
CA PRO A 107 -15.43 -1.18 -4.03
C PRO A 107 -16.39 -1.70 -5.12
N GLY A 108 -15.97 -2.66 -5.93
CA GLY A 108 -16.73 -3.18 -7.08
C GLY A 108 -16.46 -2.43 -8.38
N SER A 109 -15.55 -1.44 -8.38
CA SER A 109 -14.86 -0.97 -9.58
C SER A 109 -13.72 -1.92 -9.95
N ASP A 110 -13.15 -1.73 -11.13
CA ASP A 110 -12.00 -2.50 -11.63
C ASP A 110 -10.68 -2.21 -10.87
N ALA A 111 -10.74 -1.37 -9.83
CA ALA A 111 -9.61 -1.06 -8.96
C ALA A 111 -9.69 -1.80 -7.61
N THR A 112 -8.53 -2.28 -7.14
CA THR A 112 -8.35 -2.72 -5.75
C THR A 112 -7.58 -1.67 -4.95
N ILE A 113 -8.14 -1.23 -3.83
CA ILE A 113 -7.61 -0.18 -2.99
C ILE A 113 -6.93 -0.79 -1.77
N ILE A 114 -5.71 -0.34 -1.46
CA ILE A 114 -4.98 -0.73 -0.25
C ILE A 114 -4.82 0.49 0.63
N VAL A 115 -5.40 0.43 1.83
CA VAL A 115 -5.40 1.53 2.80
C VAL A 115 -4.38 1.26 3.89
N TYR A 116 -3.43 2.18 4.07
CA TYR A 116 -2.57 2.22 5.24
C TYR A 116 -2.96 3.41 6.12
N GLY A 117 -3.63 3.10 7.22
CA GLY A 117 -4.47 4.05 7.92
C GLY A 117 -3.80 5.31 8.47
N GLY A 118 -2.46 5.41 8.52
CA GLY A 118 -1.78 6.58 9.07
C GLY A 118 -1.03 7.47 8.08
N TYR A 119 -0.94 7.09 6.80
CA TYR A 119 0.06 7.71 5.91
C TYR A 119 -0.39 7.83 4.46
N LEU A 120 -0.92 6.74 3.89
CA LEU A 120 -1.28 6.71 2.48
C LEU A 120 -2.27 5.62 2.18
N TYR A 121 -2.85 5.70 0.99
CA TYR A 121 -3.52 4.58 0.36
C TYR A 121 -3.18 4.59 -1.13
N LEU A 122 -3.36 3.43 -1.76
CA LEU A 122 -3.13 3.27 -3.19
C LEU A 122 -4.27 2.47 -3.82
N ALA A 123 -4.44 2.63 -5.12
CA ALA A 123 -5.33 1.80 -5.93
C ALA A 123 -4.53 1.15 -7.06
N ILE A 124 -4.77 -0.14 -7.27
CA ILE A 124 -4.18 -0.99 -8.30
C ILE A 124 -5.28 -1.30 -9.32
N ALA A 125 -5.01 -1.09 -10.61
CA ALA A 125 -5.94 -1.40 -11.69
C ALA A 125 -5.20 -1.73 -13.00
N GLU A 126 -5.92 -2.23 -14.00
CA GLU A 126 -5.37 -2.52 -15.34
C GLU A 126 -5.16 -1.26 -16.19
N SER A 127 -5.77 -0.13 -15.81
CA SER A 127 -5.60 1.17 -16.47
C SER A 127 -5.33 2.31 -15.49
N LYS A 128 -4.68 3.37 -16.00
CA LYS A 128 -4.38 4.56 -15.22
C LYS A 128 -5.66 5.25 -14.73
N GLU A 129 -6.67 5.33 -15.58
CA GLU A 129 -7.94 5.97 -15.29
C GLU A 129 -8.68 5.27 -14.15
N GLU A 130 -8.69 3.93 -14.14
CA GLU A 130 -9.32 3.14 -13.08
C GLU A 130 -8.56 3.25 -11.76
N ALA A 131 -7.22 3.24 -11.80
CA ALA A 131 -6.40 3.44 -10.61
C ALA A 131 -6.68 4.83 -9.99
N VAL A 132 -6.71 5.89 -10.82
CA VAL A 132 -7.04 7.25 -10.36
C VAL A 132 -8.46 7.31 -9.80
N ALA A 133 -9.44 6.73 -10.49
CA ALA A 133 -10.82 6.67 -9.99
C ALA A 133 -10.91 5.96 -8.63
N GLY A 134 -10.15 4.87 -8.44
CA GLY A 134 -10.09 4.15 -7.17
C GLY A 134 -9.58 5.01 -6.01
N VAL A 135 -8.50 5.78 -6.21
CA VAL A 135 -8.00 6.67 -5.15
C VAL A 135 -8.90 7.88 -4.87
N GLU A 136 -9.62 8.36 -5.89
CA GLU A 136 -10.60 9.44 -5.73
C GLU A 136 -11.89 8.95 -5.07
N GLN A 137 -12.23 7.67 -5.22
CA GLN A 137 -13.43 7.06 -4.64
C GLN A 137 -13.32 6.80 -3.13
N LEU A 138 -12.16 6.36 -2.64
CA LEU A 138 -12.00 5.94 -1.24
C LEU A 138 -12.49 6.99 -0.21
N PRO A 139 -12.14 8.29 -0.33
CA PRO A 139 -12.57 9.30 0.64
C PRO A 139 -14.09 9.42 0.74
N ASP A 140 -14.79 9.41 -0.39
CA ASP A 140 -16.26 9.45 -0.41
C ASP A 140 -16.86 8.21 0.28
N ASP A 141 -16.26 7.04 0.08
CA ASP A 141 -16.75 5.80 0.69
C ASP A 141 -16.49 5.76 2.20
N LEU A 142 -15.36 6.29 2.66
CA LEU A 142 -15.07 6.46 4.08
C LEU A 142 -16.00 7.50 4.73
N GLU A 143 -16.23 8.65 4.07
CA GLU A 143 -17.11 9.71 4.58
C GLU A 143 -18.55 9.19 4.78
N ARG A 144 -19.07 8.40 3.83
CA ARG A 144 -20.41 7.79 3.90
C ARG A 144 -20.61 6.91 5.14
N ILE A 145 -19.55 6.31 5.66
CA ILE A 145 -19.59 5.46 6.86
C ILE A 145 -19.12 6.20 8.12
N GLY A 146 -18.91 7.52 8.03
CA GLY A 146 -18.50 8.37 9.14
C GLY A 146 -17.04 8.18 9.55
N ILE A 147 -16.16 7.85 8.60
CA ILE A 147 -14.73 7.64 8.79
C ILE A 147 -13.97 8.60 7.86
N GLY A 148 -12.74 8.99 8.23
CA GLY A 148 -11.86 9.75 7.34
C GLY A 148 -11.99 11.27 7.42
N ASP A 149 -12.82 11.80 8.34
CA ASP A 149 -12.97 13.25 8.59
C ASP A 149 -11.63 13.93 8.96
N GLU A 150 -10.70 13.17 9.55
CA GLU A 150 -9.37 13.63 9.94
C GLU A 150 -8.34 13.57 8.80
N MET A 151 -8.71 13.07 7.61
CA MET A 151 -7.78 12.94 6.48
C MET A 151 -7.51 14.28 5.83
N VAL A 152 -6.24 14.68 5.81
CA VAL A 152 -5.76 15.88 5.13
C VAL A 152 -4.83 15.48 4.00
N PHE A 153 -5.24 15.67 2.75
CA PHE A 153 -4.40 15.34 1.60
C PHE A 153 -3.27 16.34 1.45
N THR A 154 -2.04 15.84 1.35
CA THR A 154 -0.82 16.66 1.27
C THR A 154 -0.39 16.97 -0.17
N SER A 155 -0.91 16.21 -1.15
CA SER A 155 -0.59 16.37 -2.58
C SER A 155 -1.69 15.82 -3.49
N GLU A 156 -1.57 16.09 -4.80
CA GLU A 156 -2.35 15.41 -5.84
C GLU A 156 -1.98 13.92 -5.94
N PRO A 157 -2.87 13.04 -6.46
CA PRO A 157 -2.55 11.63 -6.57
C PRO A 157 -1.44 11.42 -7.61
N VAL A 158 -0.47 10.58 -7.28
CA VAL A 158 0.58 10.18 -8.24
C VAL A 158 0.13 8.89 -8.90
N ALA A 159 0.03 8.86 -10.23
CA ALA A 159 -0.42 7.68 -10.98
C ALA A 159 0.48 7.34 -12.17
N ARG A 160 1.01 6.12 -12.19
CA ARG A 160 1.87 5.56 -13.25
C ARG A 160 1.85 4.02 -13.21
N SER A 161 2.46 3.36 -14.19
CA SER A 161 2.57 1.90 -14.20
C SER A 161 3.58 1.41 -13.17
N VAL A 162 3.46 0.14 -12.77
CA VAL A 162 4.40 -0.54 -11.88
C VAL A 162 5.81 -0.52 -12.46
N GLU A 163 5.96 -0.76 -13.78
CA GLU A 163 7.25 -0.65 -14.47
C GLU A 163 7.90 0.73 -14.30
N ASP A 164 7.12 1.81 -14.43
CA ASP A 164 7.66 3.16 -14.34
C ASP A 164 8.06 3.53 -12.89
N PHE A 165 7.31 3.06 -11.88
CA PHE A 165 7.72 3.16 -10.48
C PHE A 165 9.05 2.45 -10.21
N MET A 166 9.20 1.22 -10.71
CA MET A 166 10.42 0.44 -10.52
C MET A 166 11.63 1.05 -11.25
N ARG A 167 11.42 1.71 -12.39
CA ARG A 167 12.52 2.37 -13.13
C ARG A 167 13.05 3.59 -12.37
N ASP A 168 12.16 4.42 -11.83
CA ASP A 168 12.50 5.70 -11.21
C ASP A 168 13.14 5.50 -9.81
N GLY A 169 12.66 4.53 -9.03
CA GLY A 169 13.23 4.20 -7.72
C GLY A 169 14.57 3.45 -7.75
N ALA A 170 14.96 2.89 -8.91
CA ALA A 170 16.21 2.14 -9.07
C ALA A 170 17.45 3.03 -9.30
N GLY A 171 17.31 4.35 -9.48
CA GLY A 171 18.44 5.23 -9.79
C GLY A 171 19.23 4.80 -11.03
N LEU A 172 18.56 4.14 -11.98
CA LEU A 172 19.15 3.73 -13.25
C LEU A 172 18.92 4.84 -14.30
N GLU A 173 19.84 5.80 -14.32
CA GLU A 173 20.24 6.49 -15.57
C GLU A 173 21.26 5.64 -16.35
#